data_AF-A0A257U6S5-F1
#
_entry.id   AF-A0A257U6S5-F1
#
_cell.length_a   1.000
_cell.length_b   1.000
_cell.length_c   1.000
_cell.angle_alpha   90.00
_cell.angle_beta   90.00
_cell.angle_gamma   90.00
#
_symmetry.space_group_name_H-M   'P 1'
#
loop_
_entity.id
_entity.type
_entity.pdbx_description
1 polymer ?
#
loop_
_entity_poly.entity_id
_entity_poly.type
_entity_poly.pdbx_seq_one_letter_code
_entity_poly.pdbx_strand_id
1 'polypeptide(L)'
;DTPILQPLLVTFLANACLTARGAAVGQSSVRLVLSVHTSDGREVTVRQAARGPDALARMSVFAGAVVSFLANSPFPHPAVSAVDLTMVREEQPTGADIVEAIPERTVVFPGEELAVDVRLEPYERPVEHRRVVIGVPASAAPGPLDLLVADGASWSGYRLRAEGVAPADYAGQLDQVRRLESSATLVTALEARERGTAMPGVSQPGLPPSWSATLAAGLGTRALTQLATAVLATRRTEEPFPLEGLVRVPLTVRPRQEVP
;
A
#
# COMPACT_ATOMS: atom_id res chain seq x y z
N ASP A 1 -9.90 0.82 31.41
CA ASP A 1 -9.54 1.03 30.01
C ASP A 1 -10.42 0.22 29.08
N THR A 2 -11.30 0.89 28.35
CA THR A 2 -12.20 0.25 27.37
C THR A 2 -11.55 0.35 25.99
N PRO A 3 -11.00 -0.74 25.42
CA PRO A 3 -10.31 -0.73 24.12
C PRO A 3 -11.20 -0.24 22.96
N ILE A 4 -12.52 -0.23 23.14
CA ILE A 4 -13.49 0.34 22.19
C ILE A 4 -13.49 1.88 22.20
N LEU A 5 -13.20 2.53 23.34
CA LEU A 5 -13.27 4.00 23.44
C LEU A 5 -12.03 4.69 22.87
N GLN A 6 -10.85 4.07 22.96
CA GLN A 6 -9.60 4.69 22.49
C GLN A 6 -9.63 5.06 20.99
N PRO A 7 -10.03 4.16 20.05
CA PRO A 7 -10.12 4.52 18.64
C PRO A 7 -11.15 5.60 18.34
N LEU A 8 -12.29 5.57 19.04
CA LEU A 8 -13.35 6.57 18.90
C LEU A 8 -12.88 7.94 19.40
N LEU A 9 -12.17 7.99 20.52
CA LEU A 9 -11.59 9.23 21.05
C LEU A 9 -10.54 9.80 20.10
N VAL A 10 -9.66 8.97 19.52
CA VAL A 10 -8.67 9.42 18.52
C VAL A 10 -9.38 10.02 17.30
N THR A 11 -10.38 9.31 16.77
CA THR A 11 -11.16 9.79 15.62
C THR A 11 -11.86 11.12 15.94
N PHE A 12 -12.50 11.21 17.10
CA PHE A 12 -13.25 12.39 17.53
C PHE A 12 -12.33 13.59 17.80
N LEU A 13 -11.22 13.40 18.51
CA LEU A 13 -10.27 14.46 18.82
C LEU A 13 -9.56 14.97 17.56
N ALA A 14 -9.17 14.08 16.65
CA ALA A 14 -8.60 14.44 15.36
C ALA A 14 -9.55 15.38 14.58
N ASN A 15 -10.83 15.01 14.51
CA ASN A 15 -11.84 15.79 13.83
C ASN A 15 -12.18 17.11 14.58
N ALA A 16 -12.29 17.06 15.90
CA ALA A 16 -12.66 18.22 16.74
C ALA A 16 -11.57 19.30 16.75
N CYS A 17 -10.30 18.93 16.85
CA CYS A 17 -9.17 19.87 16.87
C CYS A 17 -9.07 20.74 15.60
N LEU A 18 -9.60 20.27 14.48
CA LEU A 18 -9.49 20.95 13.19
C LEU A 18 -10.79 21.66 12.79
N THR A 19 -11.95 21.09 13.10
CA THR A 19 -13.24 21.78 12.97
C THR A 19 -13.33 23.02 13.87
N ALA A 20 -12.76 22.97 15.08
CA ALA A 20 -12.65 24.13 15.98
C ALA A 20 -11.83 25.29 15.39
N ARG A 21 -11.00 25.03 14.36
CA ARG A 21 -10.20 26.04 13.65
C ARG A 21 -10.88 26.56 12.37
N GLY A 22 -12.17 26.24 12.14
CA GLY A 22 -12.91 26.66 10.95
C GLY A 22 -12.55 25.90 9.67
N ALA A 23 -11.73 24.84 9.77
CA ALA A 23 -11.15 24.14 8.63
C ALA A 23 -12.10 23.15 7.93
N ALA A 24 -13.39 23.16 8.25
CA ALA A 24 -14.35 22.12 7.88
C ALA A 24 -14.95 22.28 6.48
N VAL A 25 -14.74 23.41 5.80
CA VAL A 25 -15.44 23.75 4.55
C VAL A 25 -14.45 24.04 3.43
N GLY A 26 -14.66 23.41 2.27
CA GLY A 26 -13.90 23.63 1.04
C GLY A 26 -13.00 22.44 0.65
N GLN A 27 -12.60 22.43 -0.63
CA GLN A 27 -11.58 21.50 -1.12
C GLN A 27 -10.28 21.70 -0.34
N SER A 28 -9.65 20.61 0.10
CA SER A 28 -8.39 20.70 0.84
C SER A 28 -7.56 19.44 0.65
N SER A 29 -6.28 19.57 0.98
CA SER A 29 -5.36 18.45 1.08
C SER A 29 -4.88 18.33 2.51
N VAL A 30 -4.82 17.12 3.03
CA VAL A 30 -4.41 16.84 4.40
C VAL A 30 -3.28 15.82 4.36
N ARG A 31 -2.17 16.12 5.00
CA ARG A 31 -1.10 15.17 5.31
C ARG A 31 -1.15 14.79 6.78
N LEU A 32 -0.92 13.51 7.05
CA LEU A 32 -1.02 12.88 8.34
C LEU A 32 0.30 12.19 8.68
N VAL A 33 0.79 12.40 9.89
CA VAL A 33 1.78 11.54 10.55
C VAL A 33 1.14 11.05 11.85
N LEU A 34 1.05 9.73 12.00
CA LEU A 34 0.50 9.06 13.17
C LEU A 34 1.58 8.16 13.76
N SER A 35 1.90 8.34 15.03
CA SER A 35 2.71 7.41 15.82
C SER A 35 1.85 6.78 16.91
N VAL A 36 1.87 5.46 17.01
CA VAL A 36 1.21 4.70 18.08
C VAL A 36 2.27 4.05 18.94
N HIS A 37 2.21 4.31 20.25
CA HIS A 37 3.13 3.80 21.26
C HIS A 37 2.44 2.74 22.11
N THR A 38 3.15 1.67 22.44
CA THR A 38 2.67 0.60 23.29
C THR A 38 3.33 0.61 24.67
N SER A 39 2.69 -0.02 25.65
CA SER A 39 3.16 -0.05 27.04
C SER A 39 4.50 -0.77 27.24
N ASP A 40 4.93 -1.58 26.27
CA ASP A 40 6.23 -2.26 26.26
C ASP A 40 7.31 -1.47 25.49
N GLY A 41 7.03 -0.22 25.12
CA GLY A 41 7.99 0.69 24.49
C GLY A 41 8.15 0.55 22.98
N ARG A 42 7.31 -0.25 22.29
CA ARG A 42 7.31 -0.30 20.83
C ARG A 42 6.56 0.89 20.24
N GLU A 43 7.02 1.31 19.07
CA GLU A 43 6.39 2.37 18.28
C GLU A 43 6.13 1.88 16.85
N VAL A 44 5.01 2.35 16.29
CA VAL A 44 4.72 2.28 14.87
C VAL A 44 4.28 3.64 14.35
N THR A 45 5.00 4.13 13.34
CA THR A 45 4.68 5.38 12.65
C THR A 45 4.14 5.08 11.25
N VAL A 46 3.06 5.75 10.88
CA VAL A 46 2.49 5.73 9.53
C VAL A 46 2.30 7.13 9.00
N ARG A 47 2.47 7.27 7.68
CA ARG A 47 2.19 8.50 6.96
C ARG A 47 1.04 8.27 6.00
N GLN A 48 0.14 9.24 5.92
CA GLN A 48 -0.95 9.20 4.97
C GLN A 48 -1.28 10.60 4.47
N ALA A 49 -1.92 10.70 3.32
CA ALA A 49 -2.46 11.94 2.81
C ALA A 49 -3.83 11.70 2.14
N ALA A 50 -4.61 12.75 2.03
CA ALA A 50 -5.85 12.75 1.25
C ALA A 50 -6.10 14.14 0.68
N ARG A 51 -6.85 14.20 -0.42
CA ARG A 51 -7.36 15.42 -1.03
C ARG A 51 -8.88 15.32 -1.17
N GLY A 52 -9.58 16.44 -1.16
CA GLY A 52 -11.03 16.48 -1.35
C GLY A 52 -11.76 17.23 -0.24
N PRO A 53 -13.09 17.40 -0.37
CA PRO A 53 -13.92 18.08 0.63
C PRO A 53 -13.98 17.32 1.96
N ASP A 54 -13.75 16.01 1.95
CA ASP A 54 -13.78 15.09 3.08
C ASP A 54 -12.38 14.63 3.52
N ALA A 55 -11.30 15.22 2.98
CA ALA A 55 -9.92 14.80 3.25
C ALA A 55 -9.61 14.70 4.75
N LEU A 56 -10.06 15.70 5.52
CA LEU A 56 -9.92 15.74 6.97
C LEU A 56 -10.64 14.58 7.68
N ALA A 57 -11.89 14.34 7.31
CA ALA A 57 -12.69 13.28 7.89
C ALA A 57 -12.06 11.91 7.58
N ARG A 58 -11.59 11.70 6.34
CA ARG A 58 -10.88 10.47 5.95
C ARG A 58 -9.59 10.26 6.74
N MET A 59 -8.78 11.29 6.97
CA MET A 59 -7.55 11.16 7.77
C MET A 59 -7.84 10.86 9.24
N SER A 60 -8.91 11.45 9.79
CA SER A 60 -9.36 11.17 11.17
C SER A 60 -9.83 9.72 11.31
N VAL A 61 -10.63 9.23 10.35
CA VAL A 61 -11.08 7.84 10.28
C VAL A 61 -9.90 6.88 10.10
N PHE A 62 -8.94 7.21 9.24
CA PHE A 62 -7.73 6.41 9.04
C PHE A 62 -6.93 6.28 10.35
N ALA A 63 -6.73 7.39 11.08
CA ALA A 63 -6.03 7.36 12.35
C ALA A 63 -6.72 6.47 13.39
N GLY A 64 -8.05 6.61 13.51
CA GLY A 64 -8.87 5.72 14.34
C GLY A 64 -8.78 4.26 13.93
N ALA A 65 -8.81 3.97 12.62
CA ALA A 65 -8.72 2.61 12.09
C ALA A 65 -7.38 1.94 12.42
N VAL A 66 -6.26 2.66 12.31
CA VAL A 66 -4.93 2.14 12.67
C VAL A 66 -4.86 1.82 14.17
N VAL A 67 -5.32 2.75 15.02
CA VAL A 67 -5.35 2.52 16.48
C VAL A 67 -6.28 1.34 16.81
N SER A 68 -7.45 1.25 16.18
CA SER A 68 -8.37 0.14 16.36
C SER A 68 -7.75 -1.21 15.96
N PHE A 69 -7.06 -1.26 14.81
CA PHE A 69 -6.42 -2.48 14.32
C PHE A 69 -5.35 -3.01 15.29
N LEU A 70 -4.62 -2.11 15.95
CA LEU A 70 -3.57 -2.47 16.91
C LEU A 70 -4.13 -2.75 18.32
N ALA A 71 -5.08 -1.95 18.79
CA ALA A 71 -5.67 -2.07 20.13
C ALA A 71 -6.63 -3.28 20.23
N ASN A 72 -7.28 -3.67 19.14
CA ASN A 72 -8.18 -4.81 19.07
C ASN A 72 -7.53 -6.02 18.38
N SER A 73 -6.23 -6.24 18.65
CA SER A 73 -5.51 -7.41 18.16
C SER A 73 -6.16 -8.71 18.66
N PRO A 74 -6.29 -9.76 17.82
CA PRO A 74 -6.65 -11.09 18.27
C PRO A 74 -5.47 -11.84 18.93
N PHE A 75 -4.26 -11.27 18.87
CA PHE A 75 -3.05 -11.86 19.46
C PHE A 75 -2.76 -11.23 20.83
N PRO A 76 -1.99 -11.91 21.71
CA PRO A 76 -1.47 -11.27 22.91
C PRO A 76 -0.66 -10.01 22.56
N HIS A 77 -1.09 -8.86 23.07
CA HIS A 77 -0.54 -7.56 22.75
C HIS A 77 -0.44 -6.64 23.97
N PRO A 78 0.55 -5.73 24.01
CA PRO A 78 0.62 -4.66 24.99
C PRO A 78 -0.52 -3.67 24.79
N ALA A 79 -0.89 -2.95 25.85
CA ALA A 79 -1.84 -1.85 25.73
C ALA A 79 -1.23 -0.69 24.93
N VAL A 80 -2.06 0.04 24.19
CA VAL A 80 -1.67 1.34 23.60
C VAL A 80 -1.50 2.34 24.74
N SER A 81 -0.29 2.88 24.87
CA SER A 81 0.10 3.81 25.95
C SER A 81 -0.04 5.27 25.52
N ALA A 82 0.25 5.58 24.26
CA ALA A 82 0.11 6.93 23.71
C ALA A 82 -0.14 6.90 22.19
N VAL A 83 -0.73 7.99 21.68
CA VAL A 83 -0.95 8.23 20.26
C VAL A 83 -0.56 9.66 19.94
N ASP A 84 0.43 9.85 19.08
CA ASP A 84 0.83 11.15 18.56
C ASP A 84 0.28 11.33 17.16
N LEU A 85 -0.37 12.48 16.95
CA LEU A 85 -1.05 12.79 15.69
C LEU A 85 -0.68 14.19 15.20
N THR A 86 -0.06 14.26 14.04
CA THR A 86 0.19 15.51 13.33
C THR A 86 -0.60 15.54 12.03
N MET A 87 -1.43 16.56 11.87
CA MET A 87 -2.17 16.82 10.64
C MET A 87 -1.82 18.21 10.11
N VAL A 88 -1.44 18.27 8.85
CA VAL A 88 -1.19 19.51 8.12
C VAL A 88 -2.22 19.63 7.02
N ARG A 89 -3.04 20.68 7.06
CA ARG A 89 -4.02 21.00 6.03
C ARG A 89 -3.47 22.09 5.13
N GLU A 90 -3.58 21.87 3.83
CA GLU A 90 -3.33 22.85 2.78
C GLU A 90 -4.70 23.30 2.24
N GLU A 91 -4.98 24.61 2.33
CA GLU A 91 -6.26 25.19 1.90
C GLU A 91 -6.39 25.26 0.38
N GLN A 92 -5.26 25.34 -0.32
CA GLN A 92 -5.22 25.16 -1.76
C GLN A 92 -5.17 23.65 -2.01
N PRO A 93 -6.24 23.02 -2.54
CA PRO A 93 -6.22 21.59 -2.83
C PRO A 93 -5.11 21.26 -3.81
N THR A 94 -4.10 20.57 -3.29
CA THR A 94 -3.01 19.96 -4.05
C THR A 94 -3.26 18.47 -4.23
N GLY A 95 -2.92 17.92 -5.39
CA GLY A 95 -3.07 16.49 -5.66
C GLY A 95 -3.32 16.22 -7.13
N ALA A 96 -3.14 14.97 -7.55
CA ALA A 96 -3.34 14.56 -8.93
C ALA A 96 -3.95 13.16 -9.04
N ASP A 97 -4.74 12.98 -10.08
CA ASP A 97 -5.23 11.67 -10.48
C ASP A 97 -4.18 10.96 -11.33
N ILE A 98 -3.96 9.67 -11.08
CA ILE A 98 -3.19 8.80 -11.97
C ILE A 98 -4.16 8.35 -13.06
N VAL A 99 -4.10 9.01 -14.21
CA VAL A 99 -5.05 8.77 -15.30
C VAL A 99 -4.59 7.64 -16.20
N GLU A 100 -3.28 7.54 -16.42
CA GLU A 100 -2.72 6.62 -17.40
C GLU A 100 -1.26 6.28 -17.09
N ALA A 101 -0.85 5.10 -17.52
CA ALA A 101 0.55 4.67 -17.50
C ALA A 101 0.90 4.07 -18.87
N ILE A 102 1.92 4.63 -19.52
CA ILE A 102 2.33 4.26 -20.87
C ILE A 102 3.76 3.71 -20.80
N PRO A 103 3.95 2.38 -20.80
CA PRO A 103 5.28 1.80 -20.89
C PRO A 103 5.88 2.05 -22.28
N GLU A 104 7.18 2.25 -22.38
CA GLU A 104 7.86 2.45 -23.67
C GLU A 104 7.74 1.24 -24.61
N ARG A 105 7.46 0.06 -24.05
CA ARG A 105 7.24 -1.21 -24.75
C ARG A 105 6.34 -2.11 -23.92
N THR A 106 5.54 -2.95 -24.58
CA THR A 106 4.68 -3.96 -23.92
C THR A 106 5.30 -5.35 -23.88
N VAL A 107 6.37 -5.58 -24.63
CA VAL A 107 7.15 -6.82 -24.62
C VAL A 107 8.47 -6.53 -23.94
N VAL A 108 8.77 -7.29 -22.90
CA VAL A 108 9.96 -7.10 -22.06
C VAL A 108 10.83 -8.35 -21.96
N PHE A 109 12.08 -8.18 -21.53
CA PHE A 109 13.07 -9.24 -21.31
C PHE A 109 13.55 -9.26 -19.86
N PRO A 110 13.83 -10.44 -19.29
CA PRO A 110 14.42 -10.53 -17.95
C PRO A 110 15.72 -9.72 -17.85
N GLY A 111 15.86 -8.96 -16.76
CA GLY A 111 17.04 -8.15 -16.46
C GLY A 111 17.10 -6.79 -17.17
N GLU A 112 16.10 -6.41 -17.94
CA GLU A 112 16.07 -5.08 -18.58
C GLU A 112 15.38 -4.01 -17.72
N GLU A 113 15.60 -2.75 -18.07
CA GLU A 113 14.85 -1.62 -17.52
C GLU A 113 13.71 -1.22 -18.46
N LEU A 114 12.54 -0.96 -17.88
CA LEU A 114 11.35 -0.47 -18.57
C LEU A 114 11.06 0.96 -18.11
N ALA A 115 11.10 1.92 -19.04
CA ALA A 115 10.59 3.26 -18.77
C ALA A 115 9.06 3.29 -18.91
N VAL A 116 8.40 3.99 -18.00
CA VAL A 116 6.96 4.18 -17.96
C VAL A 116 6.68 5.67 -17.84
N ASP A 117 5.90 6.20 -18.75
CA ASP A 117 5.38 7.56 -18.70
C ASP A 117 4.02 7.55 -17.98
N VAL A 118 3.96 8.18 -16.81
CA VAL A 118 2.74 8.24 -16.00
C VAL A 118 2.09 9.60 -16.19
N ARG A 119 0.83 9.59 -16.64
CA ARG A 119 0.04 10.80 -16.85
C ARG A 119 -0.71 11.14 -15.56
N LEU A 120 -0.32 12.25 -14.96
CA LEU A 120 -0.92 12.80 -13.75
C LEU A 120 -1.80 13.98 -14.14
N GLU A 121 -3.03 14.03 -13.63
CA GLU A 121 -3.96 15.14 -13.83
C GLU A 121 -4.15 15.89 -12.51
N PRO A 122 -3.40 16.98 -12.27
CA PRO A 122 -3.52 17.74 -11.04
C PRO A 122 -4.76 18.63 -11.03
N TYR A 123 -5.26 18.93 -9.84
CA TYR A 123 -6.45 19.78 -9.69
C TYR A 123 -6.21 21.19 -10.24
N GLU A 124 -7.06 21.63 -11.18
CA GLU A 124 -7.01 22.95 -11.81
C GLU A 124 -5.65 23.33 -12.42
N ARG A 125 -4.86 22.33 -12.85
CA ARG A 125 -3.55 22.54 -13.48
C ARG A 125 -3.41 21.72 -14.75
N PRO A 126 -2.48 22.09 -15.64
CA PRO A 126 -2.15 21.26 -16.80
C PRO A 126 -1.71 19.85 -16.39
N VAL A 127 -1.99 18.89 -17.26
CA VAL A 127 -1.53 17.51 -17.13
C VAL A 127 -0.01 17.47 -17.00
N GLU A 128 0.49 16.70 -16.04
CA GLU A 128 1.90 16.45 -15.81
C GLU A 128 2.27 15.04 -16.25
N HIS A 129 3.50 14.89 -16.74
CA HIS A 129 4.07 13.60 -17.11
C HIS A 129 5.20 13.25 -16.14
N ARG A 130 5.13 12.05 -15.54
CA ARG A 130 6.14 11.54 -14.62
C ARG A 130 6.78 10.30 -15.22
N ARG A 131 8.05 10.42 -15.62
CA ARG A 131 8.82 9.29 -16.13
C ARG A 131 9.40 8.47 -14.99
N VAL A 132 9.03 7.19 -14.92
CA VAL A 132 9.53 6.22 -13.94
C VAL A 132 10.27 5.11 -14.68
N VAL A 133 11.35 4.61 -14.09
CA VAL A 133 12.09 3.44 -14.62
C VAL A 133 11.97 2.30 -13.62
N ILE A 134 11.51 1.14 -14.09
CA ILE A 134 11.40 -0.09 -13.30
C ILE A 134 12.19 -1.22 -13.94
N GLY A 135 13.00 -1.91 -13.13
CA GLY A 135 13.76 -3.08 -13.58
C GLY A 135 12.90 -4.34 -13.59
N VAL A 136 12.90 -5.05 -14.71
CA VAL A 136 12.37 -6.40 -14.83
C VAL A 136 13.39 -7.36 -14.23
N PRO A 137 13.07 -8.12 -13.17
CA PRO A 137 14.04 -9.02 -12.56
C PRO A 137 14.59 -10.04 -13.55
N ALA A 138 15.87 -10.39 -13.43
CA ALA A 138 16.50 -11.42 -14.26
C ALA A 138 15.87 -12.81 -14.06
N SER A 139 15.21 -13.03 -12.91
CA SER A 139 14.48 -14.25 -12.59
C SER A 139 13.05 -14.30 -13.15
N ALA A 140 12.60 -13.28 -13.88
CA ALA A 140 11.25 -13.24 -14.43
C ALA A 140 11.04 -14.37 -15.45
N ALA A 141 10.02 -15.21 -15.23
CA ALA A 141 9.68 -16.28 -16.15
C ALA A 141 9.04 -15.71 -17.44
N PRO A 142 9.27 -16.33 -18.62
CA PRO A 142 8.55 -15.97 -19.84
C PRO A 142 7.03 -16.14 -19.67
N GLY A 143 6.24 -15.16 -20.12
CA GLY A 143 4.78 -15.22 -19.99
C GLY A 143 4.11 -13.87 -19.71
N PRO A 144 2.84 -13.88 -19.28
CA PRO A 144 2.09 -12.67 -18.97
C PRO A 144 2.64 -11.98 -17.72
N LEU A 145 2.76 -10.66 -17.78
CA LEU A 145 3.20 -9.79 -16.69
C LEU A 145 2.28 -8.58 -16.65
N ASP A 146 1.88 -8.14 -15.46
CA ASP A 146 1.08 -6.93 -15.29
C ASP A 146 1.96 -5.82 -14.71
N LEU A 147 1.95 -4.65 -15.36
CA LEU A 147 2.48 -3.40 -14.80
C LEU A 147 1.36 -2.71 -14.04
N LEU A 148 1.58 -2.46 -12.75
CA LEU A 148 0.69 -1.73 -11.87
C LEU A 148 1.29 -0.36 -11.56
N VAL A 149 0.52 0.71 -11.76
CA VAL A 149 0.89 2.06 -11.34
C VAL A 149 -0.23 2.58 -10.45
N ALA A 150 0.07 2.89 -9.20
CA ALA A 150 -0.94 3.27 -8.22
C ALA A 150 -0.41 4.30 -7.22
N ASP A 151 -1.30 5.03 -6.59
CA ASP A 151 -0.99 5.74 -5.35
C ASP A 151 -0.72 4.71 -4.23
N GLY A 152 0.07 5.09 -3.23
CA GLY A 152 0.47 4.16 -2.17
C GLY A 152 -0.69 3.61 -1.33
N ALA A 153 -1.76 4.38 -1.12
CA ALA A 153 -2.92 3.89 -0.38
C ALA A 153 -3.67 2.80 -1.20
N SER A 154 -3.89 3.05 -2.49
CA SER A 154 -4.44 2.07 -3.42
C SER A 154 -3.56 0.82 -3.56
N TRP A 155 -2.24 0.99 -3.66
CA TRP A 155 -1.29 -0.11 -3.67
C TRP A 155 -1.33 -0.94 -2.39
N SER A 156 -1.36 -0.29 -1.23
CA SER A 156 -1.45 -0.98 0.07
C SER A 156 -2.73 -1.80 0.17
N GLY A 157 -3.86 -1.22 -0.21
CA GLY A 157 -5.15 -1.92 -0.24
C GLY A 157 -5.19 -3.06 -1.27
N TYR A 158 -4.54 -2.90 -2.42
CA TYR A 158 -4.37 -3.96 -3.41
C TYR A 158 -3.53 -5.11 -2.85
N ARG A 159 -2.33 -4.81 -2.37
CA ARG A 159 -1.35 -5.77 -1.86
C ARG A 159 -1.92 -6.60 -0.71
N LEU A 160 -2.59 -5.96 0.25
CA LEU A 160 -3.24 -6.68 1.36
C LEU A 160 -4.27 -7.71 0.90
N ARG A 161 -5.00 -7.42 -0.19
CA ARG A 161 -5.96 -8.35 -0.78
C ARG A 161 -5.30 -9.42 -1.63
N ALA A 162 -4.28 -9.05 -2.42
CA ALA A 162 -3.60 -9.94 -3.35
C ALA A 162 -2.70 -10.97 -2.64
N GLU A 163 -1.97 -10.54 -1.61
CA GLU A 163 -1.09 -11.43 -0.84
C GLU A 163 -1.87 -12.32 0.13
N GLY A 164 -3.03 -11.87 0.63
CA GLY A 164 -3.86 -12.68 1.55
C GLY A 164 -3.15 -13.11 2.83
N VAL A 165 -2.00 -12.51 3.16
CA VAL A 165 -1.21 -12.84 4.36
C VAL A 165 -1.84 -12.16 5.55
N ALA A 166 -2.63 -12.92 6.33
CA ALA A 166 -2.98 -12.51 7.67
C ALA A 166 -1.72 -12.53 8.56
N PRO A 167 -1.55 -11.60 9.50
CA PRO A 167 -0.49 -11.67 10.48
C PRO A 167 -0.54 -12.96 11.30
N ALA A 168 0.61 -13.51 11.65
CA ALA A 168 0.71 -14.69 12.52
C ALA A 168 0.71 -14.32 14.01
N ASP A 169 1.15 -13.11 14.33
CA ASP A 169 1.27 -12.57 15.68
C ASP A 169 1.15 -11.03 15.67
N TYR A 170 1.27 -10.42 16.85
CA TYR A 170 1.21 -8.97 17.00
C TYR A 170 2.39 -8.24 16.32
N ALA A 171 3.56 -8.87 16.23
CA ALA A 171 4.70 -8.28 15.52
C ALA A 171 4.40 -8.17 14.01
N GLY A 172 3.81 -9.22 13.42
CA GLY A 172 3.34 -9.21 12.04
C GLY A 172 2.23 -8.17 11.79
N GLN A 173 1.38 -7.90 12.78
CA GLN A 173 0.39 -6.81 12.69
C GLN A 173 1.05 -5.43 12.67
N LEU A 174 2.04 -5.20 13.55
CA LEU A 174 2.82 -3.96 13.54
C LEU A 174 3.51 -3.78 12.18
N ASP A 175 4.13 -4.83 11.65
CA ASP A 175 4.79 -4.76 10.36
C ASP A 175 3.79 -4.56 9.20
N GLN A 176 2.57 -5.08 9.30
CA GLN A 176 1.51 -4.79 8.33
C GLN A 176 1.16 -3.31 8.30
N VAL A 177 1.06 -2.66 9.47
CA VAL A 177 0.82 -1.22 9.59
C VAL A 177 2.01 -0.42 9.07
N ARG A 178 3.24 -0.82 9.37
CA ARG A 178 4.47 -0.16 8.86
C ARG A 178 4.60 -0.20 7.34
N ARG A 179 4.05 -1.22 6.69
CA ARG A 179 4.03 -1.38 5.23
C ARG A 179 2.90 -0.62 4.53
N LEU A 180 2.12 0.18 5.25
CA LEU A 180 1.15 1.07 4.63
C LEU A 180 1.89 2.23 3.95
N GLU A 181 1.67 2.37 2.65
CA GLU A 181 2.22 3.44 1.84
C GLU A 181 1.27 4.65 1.86
N SER A 182 1.84 5.86 1.84
CA SER A 182 1.08 7.09 1.71
C SER A 182 0.52 7.23 0.30
N SER A 183 -0.66 7.83 0.14
CA SER A 183 -1.17 8.29 -1.16
C SER A 183 -0.25 9.29 -1.85
N ALA A 184 0.67 9.94 -1.11
CA ALA A 184 1.73 10.77 -1.69
C ALA A 184 2.91 9.95 -2.27
N THR A 185 2.83 8.62 -2.29
CA THR A 185 3.82 7.74 -2.93
C THR A 185 3.27 7.23 -4.25
N LEU A 186 3.96 7.51 -5.36
CA LEU A 186 3.74 6.83 -6.63
C LEU A 186 4.41 5.46 -6.58
N VAL A 187 3.61 4.41 -6.66
CA VAL A 187 4.08 3.02 -6.68
C VAL A 187 3.96 2.47 -8.09
N THR A 188 5.07 2.00 -8.64
CA THR A 188 5.12 1.24 -9.89
C THR A 188 5.57 -0.18 -9.57
N ALA A 189 4.80 -1.19 -9.95
CA ALA A 189 5.10 -2.58 -9.62
C ALA A 189 4.92 -3.49 -10.84
N LEU A 190 5.74 -4.54 -10.89
CA LEU A 190 5.61 -5.63 -11.84
C LEU A 190 5.06 -6.85 -11.11
N GLU A 191 4.00 -7.43 -11.65
CA GLU A 191 3.30 -8.56 -11.07
C GLU A 191 3.19 -9.69 -12.10
N ALA A 192 3.69 -10.87 -11.76
CA ALA A 192 3.53 -12.06 -12.59
C ALA A 192 2.34 -12.89 -12.11
N ARG A 193 1.71 -13.60 -13.06
CA ARG A 193 0.72 -14.63 -12.74
C ARG A 193 1.43 -15.92 -12.35
N GLU A 194 1.78 -16.03 -11.08
CA GLU A 194 2.36 -17.23 -10.51
C GLU A 194 1.44 -17.81 -9.45
N ARG A 195 1.24 -19.13 -9.53
CA ARG A 195 0.58 -19.88 -8.46
C ARG A 195 1.57 -20.00 -7.31
N GLY A 196 1.22 -19.47 -6.15
CA GLY A 196 2.02 -19.57 -4.93
C GLY A 196 1.17 -20.00 -3.74
N THR A 197 1.75 -19.99 -2.56
CA THR A 197 1.03 -20.27 -1.32
C THR A 197 1.41 -19.25 -0.25
N ALA A 198 0.40 -18.68 0.40
CA ALA A 198 0.52 -17.79 1.53
C ALA A 198 0.10 -18.52 2.81
N MET A 199 0.86 -18.30 3.87
CA MET A 199 0.58 -18.71 5.25
C MET A 199 0.47 -17.46 6.11
N PRO A 200 -0.11 -17.54 7.32
CA PRO A 200 -0.02 -16.44 8.26
C PRO A 200 1.43 -15.98 8.44
N GLY A 201 1.67 -14.67 8.26
CA GLY A 201 2.99 -14.04 8.37
C GLY A 201 3.94 -14.18 7.16
N VAL A 202 3.74 -15.12 6.23
CA VAL A 202 4.67 -15.35 5.10
C VAL A 202 3.93 -15.68 3.81
N SER A 203 4.31 -15.02 2.71
CA SER A 203 3.94 -15.41 1.34
C SER A 203 5.12 -16.03 0.62
N GLN A 204 4.90 -17.18 -0.03
CA GLN A 204 5.89 -17.82 -0.91
C GLN A 204 5.33 -17.92 -2.34
N PRO A 205 5.66 -16.94 -3.20
CA PRO A 205 5.34 -17.02 -4.62
C PRO A 205 6.12 -18.17 -5.31
N GLY A 206 5.52 -18.77 -6.35
CA GLY A 206 6.20 -19.77 -7.18
C GLY A 206 6.47 -21.13 -6.52
N LEU A 207 5.82 -21.44 -5.39
CA LEU A 207 6.02 -22.74 -4.71
C LEU A 207 5.49 -23.90 -5.59
N PRO A 208 6.31 -24.94 -5.86
CA PRO A 208 5.87 -26.08 -6.66
C PRO A 208 4.64 -26.79 -6.04
N PRO A 209 3.72 -27.35 -6.85
CA PRO A 209 2.51 -28.01 -6.35
C PRO A 209 2.79 -29.13 -5.34
N SER A 210 3.86 -29.91 -5.53
CA SER A 210 4.24 -30.98 -4.60
C SER A 210 4.61 -30.46 -3.22
N TRP A 211 5.34 -29.35 -3.14
CA TRP A 211 5.70 -28.71 -1.88
C TRP A 211 4.50 -28.07 -1.21
N SER A 212 3.61 -27.42 -1.98
CA SER A 212 2.35 -26.91 -1.44
C SER A 212 1.48 -28.02 -0.85
N ALA A 213 1.45 -29.21 -1.48
CA ALA A 213 0.70 -30.36 -0.99
C ALA A 213 1.31 -30.92 0.30
N THR A 214 2.64 -30.97 0.43
CA THR A 214 3.33 -31.37 1.66
C THR A 214 3.06 -30.38 2.79
N LEU A 215 3.14 -29.08 2.54
CA LEU A 215 2.79 -28.05 3.53
C LEU A 215 1.31 -28.15 3.94
N ALA A 216 0.41 -28.41 2.98
CA ALA A 216 -1.02 -28.56 3.25
C ALA A 216 -1.31 -29.79 4.13
N ALA A 217 -0.58 -30.89 3.90
CA ALA A 217 -0.70 -32.09 4.71
C ALA A 217 -0.18 -31.88 6.14
N GLY A 218 0.88 -31.08 6.32
CA GLY A 218 1.48 -30.81 7.63
C GLY A 218 0.76 -29.73 8.46
N LEU A 219 0.32 -28.64 7.83
CA LEU A 219 -0.28 -27.46 8.49
C LEU A 219 -1.81 -27.44 8.43
N GLY A 220 -2.41 -28.32 7.62
CA GLY A 220 -3.83 -28.32 7.31
C GLY A 220 -4.18 -27.32 6.19
N THR A 221 -5.12 -27.71 5.32
CA THR A 221 -5.53 -26.93 4.13
C THR A 221 -6.11 -25.55 4.44
N ARG A 222 -6.63 -25.32 5.66
CA ARG A 222 -7.14 -24.01 6.11
C ARG A 222 -6.04 -23.00 6.44
N ALA A 223 -4.81 -23.43 6.66
CA ALA A 223 -3.68 -22.55 6.98
C ALA A 223 -2.99 -21.99 5.72
N LEU A 224 -3.41 -22.44 4.52
CA LEU A 224 -2.79 -22.08 3.26
C LEU A 224 -3.78 -21.34 2.36
N THR A 225 -3.42 -20.13 1.96
CA THR A 225 -4.12 -19.36 0.93
C THR A 225 -3.36 -19.48 -0.38
N GLN A 226 -4.02 -19.84 -1.47
CA GLN A 226 -3.34 -19.90 -2.77
C GLN A 226 -3.15 -18.48 -3.31
N LEU A 227 -1.89 -18.13 -3.63
CA LEU A 227 -1.58 -16.88 -4.32
C LEU A 227 -1.84 -17.06 -5.81
N ALA A 228 -2.56 -16.09 -6.39
CA ALA A 228 -2.79 -16.04 -7.84
C ALA A 228 -1.73 -15.23 -8.59
N THR A 229 -1.06 -14.33 -7.87
CA THR A 229 -0.07 -13.41 -8.42
C THR A 229 1.13 -13.24 -7.48
N ALA A 230 2.22 -12.77 -8.05
CA ALA A 230 3.49 -12.52 -7.36
C ALA A 230 4.03 -11.15 -7.76
N VAL A 231 4.28 -10.27 -6.79
CA VAL A 231 4.97 -9.01 -7.05
C VAL A 231 6.46 -9.30 -7.26
N LEU A 232 6.95 -9.08 -8.47
CA LEU A 232 8.33 -9.35 -8.86
C LEU A 232 9.26 -8.16 -8.60
N ALA A 233 8.76 -6.94 -8.79
CA ALA A 233 9.51 -5.72 -8.57
C ALA A 233 8.60 -4.59 -8.14
N THR A 234 9.14 -3.63 -7.39
CA THR A 234 8.43 -2.41 -7.00
C THR A 234 9.40 -1.23 -6.99
N ARG A 235 8.98 -0.13 -7.60
CA ARG A 235 9.62 1.18 -7.55
C ARG A 235 8.68 2.14 -6.82
N ARG A 236 9.26 2.97 -5.94
CA ARG A 236 8.55 3.98 -5.18
C ARG A 236 9.15 5.33 -5.47
N THR A 237 8.30 6.33 -5.66
CA THR A 237 8.70 7.73 -5.83
C THR A 237 7.80 8.56 -4.92
N GLU A 238 8.39 9.36 -4.05
CA GLU A 238 7.62 10.31 -3.24
C GLU A 238 7.22 11.52 -4.08
N GLU A 239 5.96 11.91 -3.98
CA GLU A 239 5.38 13.05 -4.66
C GLU A 239 5.06 14.16 -3.65
N PRO A 240 5.15 15.44 -4.06
CA PRO A 240 4.87 16.57 -3.19
C PRO A 240 3.36 16.74 -2.92
N PHE A 241 2.50 15.91 -3.47
CA PHE A 241 1.05 16.00 -3.28
C PHE A 241 0.43 14.60 -3.28
N PRO A 242 -0.74 14.41 -2.63
CA PRO A 242 -1.44 13.13 -2.66
C PRO A 242 -1.86 12.78 -4.09
N LEU A 243 -1.65 11.52 -4.46
CA LEU A 243 -2.14 10.92 -5.70
C LEU A 243 -3.41 10.11 -5.44
N GLU A 244 -4.17 9.88 -6.50
CA GLU A 244 -5.34 9.00 -6.45
C GLU A 244 -5.42 8.17 -7.73
N GLY A 245 -5.48 6.85 -7.59
CA GLY A 245 -5.77 5.96 -8.70
C GLY A 245 -4.91 4.70 -8.72
N LEU A 246 -5.34 3.78 -9.58
CA LEU A 246 -4.62 2.55 -9.91
C LEU A 246 -4.87 2.21 -11.37
N VAL A 247 -3.80 2.10 -12.13
CA VAL A 247 -3.80 1.70 -13.54
C VAL A 247 -3.05 0.38 -13.66
N ARG A 248 -3.61 -0.53 -14.47
CA ARG A 248 -2.99 -1.81 -14.83
C ARG A 248 -2.75 -1.87 -16.33
N VAL A 249 -1.53 -2.20 -16.72
CA VAL A 249 -1.13 -2.37 -18.13
C VAL A 249 -0.58 -3.77 -18.33
N PRO A 250 -1.18 -4.59 -19.22
CA PRO A 250 -0.66 -5.91 -19.52
C PRO A 250 0.64 -5.81 -20.34
N LEU A 251 1.64 -6.57 -19.92
CA LEU A 251 2.94 -6.76 -20.56
C LEU A 251 3.17 -8.25 -20.88
N THR A 252 4.21 -8.55 -21.64
CA THR A 252 4.64 -9.93 -21.92
C THR A 252 6.15 -10.06 -21.79
N VAL A 253 6.60 -10.99 -20.95
CA VAL A 253 8.02 -11.34 -20.83
C VAL A 253 8.39 -12.35 -21.90
N ARG A 254 9.45 -12.07 -22.67
CA ARG A 254 10.06 -12.99 -23.63
C ARG A 254 11.45 -13.42 -23.17
N PRO A 255 11.87 -14.65 -23.53
CA PRO A 255 13.23 -15.07 -23.28
C PRO A 255 14.19 -14.19 -24.09
N ARG A 256 15.32 -13.83 -23.48
CA ARG A 256 16.41 -13.17 -24.20
C ARG A 256 17.02 -14.21 -25.13
N GLN A 257 16.89 -14.03 -26.44
CA GLN A 257 17.62 -14.88 -27.38
C GLN A 257 19.11 -14.52 -27.28
N GLU A 258 19.92 -15.43 -26.77
CA GLU A 258 21.36 -15.37 -26.96
C GLU A 258 21.61 -15.58 -28.46
N VAL A 259 22.08 -14.53 -29.13
CA VAL A 259 22.61 -14.68 -30.49
C VAL A 259 23.96 -15.39 -30.35
N PRO A 260 24.16 -16.55 -30.99
CA PRO A 260 25.40 -17.32 -30.91
C PRO A 260 26.60 -16.61 -31.53
#